data_AF-D4H1I7-F1
#
_entry.id   AF-D4H1I7-F1
#
_cell.length_a   1.000
_cell.length_b   1.000
_cell.length_c   1.000
_cell.angle_alpha   90.00
_cell.angle_beta   90.00
_cell.angle_gamma   90.00
#
_symmetry.space_group_name_H-M   'P 1'
#
loop_
_entity.id
_entity.type
_entity.pdbx_description
1 polymer ?
#
loop_
_entity_poly.entity_id
_entity_poly.type
_entity_poly.pdbx_seq_one_letter_code
_entity_poly.pdbx_strand_id
1 'polypeptide(L)' 'MDAMLTAEYGKENVDFSYIDVSSPEVLEYIDDVTNIVDGRLPFPYISLNGKPLCWGLMESADIIGKVKEKLDCTEI' A
#
# COMPACT_ATOMS: atom_id res chain seq x y z
N MET A 1 3.91 -11.52 4.32
CA MET A 1 3.71 -10.07 4.57
C MET A 1 2.82 -9.84 5.77
N ASP A 2 1.57 -10.31 5.73
CA ASP A 2 0.57 -10.13 6.80
C ASP A 2 1.07 -10.51 8.21
N ALA A 3 1.71 -11.69 8.33
CA ALA A 3 2.26 -12.17 9.60
C ALA A 3 3.49 -11.38 10.11
N MET A 4 4.30 -10.80 9.22
CA MET A 4 5.49 -10.01 9.64
C MET A 4 5.09 -8.61 10.10
N LEU A 5 4.14 -7.98 9.40
CA LEU A 5 3.65 -6.65 9.76
C LEU A 5 2.78 -6.69 11.02
N THR A 6 1.96 -7.74 11.18
CA THR A 6 1.16 -7.95 12.40
C THR A 6 2.02 -8.21 13.63
N ALA A 7 3.14 -8.93 13.49
CA ALA A 7 4.07 -9.19 14.58
C ALA A 7 4.81 -7.93 15.05
N GLU A 8 5.06 -6.97 14.15
CA GLU A 8 5.87 -5.79 14.42
C GLU A 8 5.05 -4.57 14.88
N TYR A 9 3.84 -4.36 14.32
CA TYR A 9 3.02 -3.18 14.60
C TYR A 9 1.78 -3.46 15.47
N GLY A 10 1.47 -4.74 15.70
CA GLY A 10 0.20 -5.15 16.29
C GLY A 10 -0.95 -4.95 15.31
N LYS A 11 -1.93 -5.86 15.34
CA LYS A 11 -3.11 -5.83 14.46
C LYS A 11 -3.99 -4.58 14.63
N GLU A 12 -3.69 -3.75 15.62
CA GLU A 12 -4.46 -2.56 16.01
C GLU A 12 -3.99 -1.26 15.33
N ASN A 13 -2.78 -1.23 14.73
CA ASN A 13 -2.23 0.01 14.13
C ASN A 13 -2.19 0.03 12.60
N VAL A 14 -2.39 -1.12 11.92
CA VAL A 14 -2.31 -1.19 10.47
C VAL A 14 -3.43 -2.08 9.92
N ASP A 15 -4.31 -1.48 9.10
CA ASP A 15 -5.32 -2.21 8.32
C ASP A 15 -4.76 -2.55 6.93
N PHE A 16 -4.73 -3.84 6.60
CA PHE A 16 -4.32 -4.31 5.28
C PHE A 16 -5.55 -4.68 4.47
N SER A 17 -5.87 -3.84 3.49
CA SER A 17 -6.92 -4.11 2.52
C SER A 17 -6.30 -4.43 1.16
N TYR A 18 -6.58 -5.63 0.65
CA TYR A 18 -6.26 -6.00 -0.72
C TYR A 18 -7.40 -5.55 -1.62
N ILE A 19 -7.11 -4.69 -2.59
CA ILE A 19 -8.10 -4.18 -3.53
C ILE A 19 -7.71 -4.63 -4.94
N ASP A 20 -8.63 -5.34 -5.59
CA ASP A 20 -8.49 -5.70 -6.99
C ASP A 20 -8.93 -4.52 -7.85
N VAL A 21 -8.04 -4.04 -8.73
CA VAL A 21 -8.32 -2.90 -9.61
C VAL A 21 -9.37 -3.20 -10.68
N SER A 22 -9.73 -4.47 -10.88
CA SER A 22 -10.80 -4.86 -11.81
C SER A 22 -12.19 -4.64 -11.20
N SER A 23 -12.27 -4.46 -9.88
CA SER A 23 -13.52 -4.15 -9.19
C SER A 23 -13.79 -2.64 -9.22
N PRO A 24 -15.00 -2.20 -9.62
CA PRO A 24 -15.34 -0.78 -9.72
C PRO A 24 -15.27 -0.03 -8.38
N GLU A 25 -15.40 -0.74 -7.26
CA GLU A 25 -15.30 -0.20 -5.89
C GLU A 25 -13.90 0.36 -5.57
N VAL A 26 -12.86 -0.01 -6.34
CA VAL A 26 -11.49 0.49 -6.15
C VAL A 26 -11.38 2.02 -6.27
N LEU A 27 -12.24 2.63 -7.09
CA LEU A 27 -12.28 4.09 -7.31
C LEU A 27 -12.64 4.86 -6.03
N GLU A 28 -13.31 4.21 -5.07
CA GLU A 28 -13.68 4.82 -3.79
C GLU A 28 -12.51 4.84 -2.79
N TYR A 29 -11.51 3.97 -3.00
CA TYR A 29 -10.38 3.79 -2.08
C TYR A 29 -9.07 4.34 -2.62
N ILE A 30 -8.91 4.41 -3.94
CA ILE A 30 -7.66 4.80 -4.61
C ILE A 30 -7.99 5.84 -5.69
N ASP A 31 -7.60 7.09 -5.43
CA ASP A 31 -7.75 8.21 -6.38
C ASP A 31 -6.91 7.98 -7.66
N ASP A 32 -5.76 7.33 -7.50
CA ASP A 32 -4.81 7.03 -8.58
C ASP A 32 -5.16 5.81 -9.46
N VAL A 33 -6.36 5.22 -9.33
CA VAL A 33 -6.77 4.04 -10.13
C VAL A 33 -6.63 4.28 -11.62
N THR A 34 -6.98 5.48 -12.08
CA THR A 34 -6.84 5.82 -13.49
C THR A 34 -5.37 5.72 -13.94
N ASN A 35 -4.41 6.12 -13.11
CA ASN A 35 -2.98 6.01 -13.40
C ASN A 35 -2.48 4.55 -13.35
N ILE A 36 -3.08 3.71 -12.50
CA ILE A 36 -2.78 2.27 -12.45
C ILE A 36 -3.30 1.56 -13.71
N VAL A 37 -4.55 1.83 -14.10
CA VAL A 37 -5.20 1.23 -15.28
C VAL A 37 -4.60 1.74 -16.59
N ASP A 38 -4.17 3.02 -16.66
CA ASP A 38 -3.44 3.61 -17.80
C ASP A 38 -2.02 3.03 -17.96
N GLY A 39 -1.56 2.20 -17.01
CA GLY A 39 -0.24 1.57 -17.05
C GLY A 39 0.91 2.50 -16.65
N ARG A 40 0.62 3.67 -16.07
CA ARG A 40 1.62 4.59 -15.51
C ARG A 40 2.16 4.10 -14.17
N LEU A 41 1.33 3.40 -13.40
CA LEU A 41 1.70 2.82 -12.11
C LEU A 41 1.72 1.28 -12.22
N PRO A 42 2.90 0.65 -12.38
CA PRO A 42 3.02 -0.80 -12.48
C PRO A 42 2.66 -1.52 -11.18
N PHE A 43 2.13 -2.73 -11.31
CA PHE A 43 1.85 -3.61 -10.18
C PHE A 43 3.14 -4.20 -9.56
N PRO A 44 3.15 -4.48 -8.24
CA PRO A 44 2.10 -4.16 -7.26
C PRO A 44 2.10 -2.68 -6.89
N TYR A 45 0.92 -2.09 -6.74
CA TYR A 45 0.72 -0.71 -6.25
C TYR A 45 0.33 -0.76 -4.77
N ILE A 46 0.97 0.08 -3.95
CA ILE A 46 0.77 0.16 -2.51
C ILE A 46 0.48 1.63 -2.16
N SER A 47 -0.65 1.85 -1.51
CA SER A 47 -1.04 3.13 -0.92
C SER A 47 -1.15 3.03 0.60
N LEU A 48 -0.81 4.10 1.31
CA LEU A 48 -0.95 4.22 2.75
C LEU A 48 -1.77 5.49 3.06
N ASN A 49 -2.86 5.36 3.83
CA ASN A 49 -3.78 6.47 4.15
C ASN A 49 -4.29 7.23 2.91
N GLY A 50 -4.63 6.50 1.85
CA GLY A 50 -5.11 7.08 0.59
C GLY A 50 -4.04 7.79 -0.26
N LYS A 51 -2.76 7.74 0.14
CA LYS A 51 -1.65 8.32 -0.62
C LYS A 51 -0.80 7.23 -1.27
N PRO A 52 -0.37 7.42 -2.53
CA PRO A 52 0.58 6.50 -3.18
C PRO A 52 1.87 6.43 -2.38
N LEU A 53 2.25 5.20 -2.00
CA LEU A 53 3.48 4.93 -1.26
C LEU A 53 4.56 4.41 -2.22
N CYS A 54 4.26 3.30 -2.90
CA CYS A 54 5.20 2.59 -3.77
C CYS A 54 4.46 1.84 -4.87
N TRP A 55 5.16 1.57 -5.97
CA TRP A 55 4.65 0.75 -7.06
C TRP A 55 5.78 0.01 -7.76
N GLY A 56 5.47 -1.14 -8.38
CA GLY A 56 6.43 -1.92 -9.15
C GLY A 56 7.52 -2.62 -8.33
N LEU A 57 7.38 -2.70 -7.00
CA LEU A 57 8.32 -3.40 -6.13
C LEU A 57 7.97 -4.89 -6.06
N MET A 58 8.87 -5.77 -6.50
CA MET A 58 8.66 -7.22 -6.43
C MET A 58 9.08 -7.81 -5.07
N GLU A 59 10.01 -7.16 -4.37
CA GLU A 59 10.51 -7.64 -3.10
C GLU A 59 9.66 -7.14 -1.93
N SER A 60 9.18 -8.09 -1.13
CA SER A 60 8.39 -7.76 0.05
C SER A 60 9.16 -6.98 1.11
N ALA A 61 10.49 -7.13 1.15
CA ALA A 61 11.34 -6.42 2.09
C ALA A 61 11.36 -4.92 1.81
N ASP A 62 11.49 -4.50 0.55
CA ASP A 62 11.47 -3.10 0.13
C ASP A 62 10.13 -2.42 0.42
N ILE A 63 9.03 -3.11 0.14
CA ILE A 63 7.68 -2.60 0.42
C ILE A 63 7.52 -2.34 1.92
N ILE A 64 7.92 -3.32 2.75
CA ILE A 64 7.87 -3.17 4.20
C ILE A 64 8.79 -2.03 4.64
N GLY A 65 9.99 -1.91 4.11
CA GLY A 65 10.92 -0.82 4.41
C GLY A 65 10.31 0.55 4.17
N LYS A 66 9.67 0.75 3.01
CA LYS A 66 8.98 1.99 2.66
C LYS A 66 7.79 2.31 3.56
N VAL A 67 7.00 1.28 3.89
CA VAL A 67 5.87 1.42 4.84
C VAL A 67 6.40 1.85 6.20
N LYS A 68 7.49 1.23 6.67
CA LYS A 68 8.18 1.58 7.93
C LYS A 68 8.66 3.03 7.89
N GLU A 69 9.39 3.44 6.85
CA GLU A 69 9.87 4.82 6.69
C GLU A 69 8.74 5.85 6.79
N LYS A 70 7.55 5.54 6.24
CA LYS A 70 6.43 6.48 6.25
C LYS A 70 5.62 6.49 7.55
N LEU A 71 5.49 5.35 8.21
CA LEU A 71 4.86 5.25 9.52
C LEU A 71 5.72 5.93 10.59
N ASP A 72 7.03 5.66 10.61
CA ASP A 72 7.99 6.25 11.55
C ASP A 72 8.05 7.80 11.41
N CYS A 73 7.91 8.30 10.18
CA CYS A 73 7.89 9.73 9.90
C CYS A 73 6.59 10.46 10.36
N THR A 74 5.58 9.74 10.88
CA THR A 74 4.30 10.33 11.34
C THR A 74 4.27 10.63 12.85
N GLU A 75 5.37 10.43 13.59
CA GLU A 75 5.50 10.85 14.99
C GLU A 75 6.45 12.05 15.17
N ILE A 76 5.98 13.28 14.91
CA ILE A 76 6.46 14.54 15.56
C ILE A 76 5.30 15.53 15.71
#